data_AF-A0A242B0D2-F1
#
_entry.id   AF-A0A242B0D2-F1
#
_cell.length_a   1.000
_cell.length_b   1.000
_cell.length_c   1.000
_cell.angle_alpha   90.00
_cell.angle_beta   90.00
_cell.angle_gamma   90.00
#
_symmetry.space_group_name_H-M   'P 1'
#
loop_
_entity.id
_entity.type
_entity.pdbx_description
1 polymer ?
#
loop_
_entity_poly.entity_id
_entity_poly.type
_entity_poly.pdbx_seq_one_letter_code
_entity_poly.pdbx_strand_id
1 'polypeptide(L)'
;MKQFFKNTKFKLESVVVILGSLLLTDPVYAATDPGAKLAEAGNTIKGVLTGLIVIVGGIACAKIVIKYLPSIDDPQEKNIMYKSLGTALLVTAVGGALVWLVPWAYGLLN
;
A
#
# COMPACT_ATOMS: atom_id res chain seq x y z
N MET A 1 5.74 12.59 23.51
CA MET A 1 5.69 11.32 22.72
C MET A 1 4.88 11.40 21.41
N LYS A 2 3.70 12.03 21.36
CA LYS A 2 2.87 12.08 20.13
C LYS A 2 3.55 12.75 18.91
N GLN A 3 4.35 13.79 19.11
CA GLN A 3 5.05 14.46 18.01
C GLN A 3 6.16 13.60 17.38
N PHE A 4 6.81 12.74 18.16
CA PHE A 4 7.90 11.89 17.67
C PHE A 4 7.39 10.86 16.66
N PHE A 5 6.24 10.23 16.94
CA PHE A 5 5.59 9.30 16.00
C PHE A 5 5.08 9.97 14.72
N LYS A 6 4.65 11.24 14.79
CA LYS A 6 4.20 12.01 13.61
C LYS A 6 5.36 12.29 12.65
N ASN A 7 6.52 12.67 13.19
CA ASN A 7 7.72 12.95 12.40
C ASN A 7 8.35 11.68 11.81
N THR A 8 8.34 10.56 12.53
CA THR A 8 8.84 9.28 11.99
C THR A 8 7.97 8.73 10.87
N LYS A 9 6.63 8.86 10.97
CA LYS A 9 5.72 8.50 9.88
C LYS A 9 5.95 9.37 8.65
N PHE A 10 6.03 10.68 8.81
CA PHE A 10 6.29 11.61 7.70
C PHE A 10 7.63 11.31 7.00
N LYS A 11 8.69 10.98 7.76
CA LYS A 11 9.99 10.57 7.21
C LYS A 11 9.91 9.25 6.41
N LEU A 12 9.17 8.27 6.90
CA LEU A 12 8.98 6.97 6.22
C LEU A 12 8.23 7.13 4.90
N GLU A 13 7.14 7.91 4.89
CA GLU A 13 6.37 8.24 3.68
C GLU A 13 7.26 8.91 2.64
N SER A 14 8.08 9.90 3.04
CA SER A 14 8.99 10.57 2.11
C SER A 14 10.10 9.66 1.57
N VAL A 15 10.64 8.73 2.38
CA VAL A 15 11.66 7.77 1.91
C VAL A 15 11.06 6.77 0.93
N VAL A 16 9.83 6.33 1.16
CA VAL A 16 9.09 5.46 0.25
C VAL A 16 8.81 6.15 -1.09
N VAL A 17 8.41 7.42 -1.06
CA VAL A 17 8.20 8.21 -2.29
C VAL A 17 9.50 8.39 -3.06
N ILE A 18 10.60 8.75 -2.38
CA ILE A 18 11.91 8.96 -3.02
C ILE A 18 12.46 7.66 -3.62
N LEU A 19 12.40 6.55 -2.88
CA LEU A 19 12.84 5.25 -3.35
C LEU A 19 11.95 4.75 -4.49
N GLY A 20 10.64 4.98 -4.41
CA GLY A 20 9.69 4.73 -5.49
C GLY A 20 10.06 5.51 -6.75
N SER A 21 10.34 6.80 -6.65
CA SER A 21 10.74 7.60 -7.81
C SER A 21 12.08 7.17 -8.43
N LEU A 22 13.05 6.71 -7.63
CA LEU A 22 14.35 6.24 -8.12
C LEU A 22 14.30 4.89 -8.84
N LEU A 23 13.34 4.02 -8.49
CA LEU A 23 13.17 2.71 -9.12
C LEU A 23 12.30 2.75 -10.39
N LEU A 24 11.70 3.91 -10.71
CA LEU A 24 10.71 4.08 -11.78
C LEU A 24 11.13 5.00 -12.92
N THR A 25 12.35 5.53 -12.88
CA THR A 25 12.88 6.34 -13.98
C THR A 25 13.28 5.45 -15.16
N ASP A 26 12.30 4.99 -15.92
CA ASP A 26 12.52 4.62 -17.32
C ASP A 26 12.49 5.90 -18.17
N PRO A 27 13.53 6.19 -18.98
CA PRO A 27 13.53 7.35 -19.85
C PRO A 27 12.42 7.23 -20.90
N VAL A 28 11.49 8.18 -20.89
CA VAL A 28 10.45 8.31 -21.91
C VAL A 28 11.10 8.68 -23.25
N TYR A 29 11.39 7.68 -24.07
CA TYR A 29 11.68 7.90 -25.48
C TYR A 29 10.39 8.34 -26.18
N ALA A 30 10.49 9.40 -26.99
CA ALA A 30 9.40 9.93 -27.80
C ALA A 30 8.75 8.79 -28.61
N ALA A 31 7.51 8.45 -28.28
CA ALA A 31 6.85 7.28 -28.83
C ALA A 31 6.00 7.63 -30.05
N THR A 32 6.02 6.74 -31.04
CA THR A 32 5.23 6.76 -32.27
C THR A 32 3.73 6.50 -32.05
N ASP A 33 3.34 5.96 -30.89
CA ASP A 33 1.95 5.62 -30.55
C ASP A 33 1.61 6.03 -29.08
N PRO A 34 1.06 7.24 -28.87
CA PRO A 34 0.84 7.79 -27.53
C PRO A 34 -0.09 6.94 -26.65
N GLY A 35 -1.10 6.30 -27.23
CA GLY A 35 -2.11 5.53 -26.49
C GLY A 35 -1.54 4.28 -25.82
N ALA A 36 -0.70 3.52 -26.51
CA ALA A 36 -0.08 2.31 -25.97
C ALA A 36 0.88 2.63 -24.80
N LYS A 37 1.61 3.76 -24.91
CA LYS A 37 2.52 4.24 -23.87
C LYS A 37 1.80 4.74 -22.62
N LEU A 38 0.64 5.38 -22.79
CA LEU A 38 -0.21 5.78 -21.67
C LEU A 38 -0.79 4.57 -20.93
N ALA A 39 -1.19 3.52 -21.66
CA ALA A 39 -1.66 2.28 -21.04
C ALA A 39 -0.54 1.55 -20.27
N GLU A 40 0.67 1.50 -20.84
CA GLU A 40 1.86 0.94 -20.21
C GLU A 40 2.23 1.71 -18.93
N ALA A 41 2.35 3.04 -19.02
CA ALA A 41 2.61 3.90 -17.86
C ALA A 41 1.52 3.77 -16.79
N GLY A 42 0.25 3.71 -17.20
CA GLY A 42 -0.88 3.48 -16.30
C GLY A 42 -0.79 2.14 -15.56
N ASN A 43 -0.31 1.08 -16.23
CA ASN A 43 -0.12 -0.22 -15.61
C ASN A 43 1.06 -0.24 -14.64
N THR A 44 2.17 0.44 -14.98
CA THR A 44 3.32 0.62 -14.08
C THR A 44 2.90 1.35 -12.80
N ILE A 45 2.15 2.46 -12.92
CA ILE A 45 1.64 3.21 -11.76
C ILE A 45 0.75 2.33 -10.87
N LYS A 46 -0.16 1.54 -11.48
CA LYS A 46 -0.99 0.58 -10.72
C LYS A 46 -0.14 -0.43 -9.95
N GLY A 47 0.88 -1.00 -10.59
CA GLY A 47 1.80 -1.96 -9.98
C GLY A 47 2.51 -1.37 -8.75
N VAL A 48 3.03 -0.15 -8.88
CA VAL A 48 3.72 0.56 -7.79
C VAL A 48 2.76 0.85 -6.64
N LEU A 49 1.59 1.43 -6.92
CA LEU A 49 0.61 1.75 -5.88
C LEU A 49 0.15 0.49 -5.13
N THR A 50 -0.15 -0.59 -5.85
CA THR A 50 -0.51 -1.87 -5.21
C THR A 50 0.65 -2.39 -4.34
N GLY A 51 1.89 -2.36 -4.86
CA GLY A 51 3.07 -2.79 -4.11
C GLY A 51 3.27 -2.00 -2.80
N LEU A 52 3.13 -0.68 -2.85
CA LEU A 52 3.23 0.17 -1.66
C LEU A 52 2.15 -0.16 -0.61
N ILE A 53 0.91 -0.34 -1.05
CA ILE A 53 -0.21 -0.69 -0.14
C ILE A 53 0.06 -2.04 0.53
N VAL A 54 0.54 -3.04 -0.21
CA VAL A 54 0.87 -4.36 0.34
C VAL A 54 2.00 -4.29 1.35
N ILE A 55 3.05 -3.50 1.10
CA ILE A 55 4.16 -3.31 2.04
C ILE A 55 3.68 -2.66 3.33
N VAL A 56 2.94 -1.55 3.24
CA VAL A 56 2.42 -0.83 4.41
C VAL A 56 1.43 -1.72 5.19
N GLY A 57 0.56 -2.45 4.50
CA GLY A 57 -0.37 -3.40 5.08
C GLY A 57 0.33 -4.55 5.81
N GLY A 58 1.38 -5.12 5.19
CA GLY A 58 2.22 -6.15 5.79
C GLY A 58 2.90 -5.68 7.08
N ILE A 59 3.47 -4.46 7.08
CA ILE A 59 4.08 -3.86 8.28
C ILE A 59 3.02 -3.65 9.38
N ALA A 60 1.81 -3.20 9.03
CA ALA A 60 0.73 -3.03 10.00
C ALA A 60 0.30 -4.37 10.61
N CYS A 61 0.18 -5.43 9.81
CA CYS A 61 -0.13 -6.77 10.28
C CYS A 61 0.96 -7.32 11.21
N ALA A 62 2.23 -7.21 10.82
CA ALA A 62 3.36 -7.63 11.65
C ALA A 62 3.38 -6.91 13.01
N LYS A 63 3.09 -5.60 13.02
CA LYS A 63 3.00 -4.83 14.27
C LYS A 63 1.88 -5.30 15.19
N ILE A 64 0.74 -5.72 14.64
CA ILE A 64 -0.36 -6.28 15.43
C ILE A 64 0.11 -7.58 16.07
N VAL A 65 0.66 -8.50 15.28
CA VAL A 65 1.14 -9.81 15.79
C VAL A 65 2.17 -9.62 16.89
N ILE A 66 3.20 -8.79 16.68
CA ILE A 66 4.25 -8.55 17.68
C ILE A 66 3.68 -7.98 18.99
N LYS A 67 2.64 -7.14 18.93
CA LYS A 67 2.01 -6.54 20.11
C LYS A 67 1.26 -7.56 20.97
N TYR A 68 0.58 -8.51 20.36
CA TYR A 68 -0.28 -9.47 21.05
C TYR A 68 0.41 -10.82 21.33
N LEU A 69 1.57 -11.09 20.71
CA LEU A 69 2.35 -12.32 20.92
C LEU A 69 2.68 -12.61 22.40
N PRO A 70 3.08 -11.62 23.23
CA PRO A 70 3.42 -11.88 24.65
C PRO A 70 2.20 -12.25 25.51
N SER A 71 0.99 -11.94 25.05
CA SER A 71 -0.27 -12.14 25.79
C SER A 71 -1.18 -13.13 25.09
N ILE A 72 -0.62 -13.99 24.22
CA ILE A 72 -1.39 -14.93 23.39
C ILE A 72 -2.08 -16.04 24.20
N ASP A 73 -1.58 -16.27 25.41
CA ASP A 73 -2.13 -17.26 26.34
C ASP A 73 -3.50 -16.84 26.89
N ASP A 74 -3.84 -15.54 26.85
CA ASP A 74 -5.16 -15.04 27.22
C ASP A 74 -6.15 -15.20 26.04
N PRO A 75 -7.25 -15.96 26.23
CA PRO A 75 -8.29 -16.14 25.21
C PRO A 75 -8.90 -14.83 24.69
N GLN A 76 -9.02 -13.79 25.53
CA GLN A 76 -9.59 -12.51 25.15
C GLN A 76 -8.64 -11.72 24.25
N GLU A 77 -7.38 -11.60 24.64
CA GLU A 77 -6.34 -10.89 23.88
C GLU A 77 -6.10 -11.54 22.50
N LYS A 78 -6.13 -12.88 22.44
CA LYS A 78 -6.06 -13.62 21.18
C LYS A 78 -7.22 -13.30 20.24
N ASN A 79 -8.45 -13.19 20.75
CA ASN A 79 -9.61 -12.84 19.92
C ASN A 79 -9.51 -11.40 19.38
N ILE A 80 -9.03 -10.47 20.20
CA ILE A 80 -8.77 -9.08 19.79
C ILE A 80 -7.66 -9.01 18.74
N MET A 81 -6.60 -9.82 18.89
CA MET A 81 -5.53 -9.94 17.89
C MET A 81 -6.07 -10.39 16.53
N TYR A 82 -6.85 -11.47 16.47
CA TYR A 82 -7.41 -11.94 15.20
C TYR A 82 -8.38 -10.95 14.57
N LYS A 83 -9.21 -10.27 15.38
CA LYS A 83 -10.13 -9.24 14.88
C LYS A 83 -9.38 -8.05 14.28
N SER A 84 -8.34 -7.59 14.98
CA SER A 84 -7.51 -6.47 14.50
C SER A 84 -6.67 -6.85 13.28
N LEU A 85 -6.10 -8.06 13.27
CA LEU A 85 -5.34 -8.59 12.13
C LEU A 85 -6.24 -8.75 10.89
N GLY A 86 -7.43 -9.35 11.05
CA GLY A 86 -8.41 -9.49 9.97
C GLY A 86 -8.85 -8.15 9.40
N THR A 87 -9.04 -7.14 10.25
CA THR A 87 -9.37 -5.78 9.79
C THR A 87 -8.20 -5.16 9.01
N ALA A 88 -6.96 -5.32 9.49
CA ALA A 88 -5.79 -4.80 8.80
C ALA A 88 -5.58 -5.45 7.42
N LEU A 89 -5.79 -6.78 7.32
CA LEU A 89 -5.75 -7.49 6.06
C LEU A 89 -6.88 -7.06 5.11
N LEU A 90 -8.10 -6.90 5.62
CA LEU A 90 -9.25 -6.46 4.82
C LEU A 90 -9.00 -5.06 4.25
N VAL A 91 -8.57 -4.11 5.07
CA VAL A 91 -8.26 -2.74 4.61
C VAL A 91 -7.14 -2.75 3.58
N THR A 92 -6.12 -3.59 3.76
CA THR A 92 -5.03 -3.74 2.79
C THR A 92 -5.53 -4.30 1.46
N ALA A 93 -6.36 -5.35 1.50
CA ALA A 93 -6.94 -5.97 0.32
C ALA A 93 -7.88 -5.01 -0.43
N VAL A 94 -8.72 -4.27 0.30
CA VAL A 94 -9.60 -3.24 -0.28
C VAL A 94 -8.76 -2.12 -0.88
N GLY A 95 -7.74 -1.63 -0.18
CA GLY A 95 -6.82 -0.62 -0.70
C GLY A 95 -6.15 -1.06 -2.01
N GLY A 96 -5.64 -2.28 -2.05
CA GLY A 96 -5.02 -2.85 -3.27
C GLY A 96 -6.02 -2.99 -4.41
N ALA A 97 -7.23 -3.46 -4.13
CA ALA A 97 -8.28 -3.61 -5.13
C ALA A 97 -8.73 -2.27 -5.74
N LEU A 98 -8.80 -1.20 -4.94
CA LEU A 98 -9.20 0.13 -5.41
C LEU A 98 -8.26 0.69 -6.48
N VAL A 99 -6.96 0.38 -6.41
CA VAL A 99 -5.97 0.81 -7.43
C VAL A 99 -6.34 0.32 -8.83
N TRP A 100 -6.99 -0.83 -8.93
CA TRP A 100 -7.41 -1.44 -10.19
C TRP A 100 -8.84 -1.06 -10.56
N LEU A 101 -9.74 -1.04 -9.56
CA LEU A 101 -11.17 -0.84 -9.77
C LEU A 101 -11.52 0.61 -10.11
N VAL A 102 -10.85 1.59 -9.49
CA VAL A 102 -11.16 3.01 -9.70
C VAL A 102 -10.89 3.44 -11.15
N PRO A 103 -9.72 3.17 -11.76
CA PRO A 103 -9.48 3.52 -13.17
C PRO A 103 -10.42 2.81 -14.14
N TRP A 104 -10.79 1.56 -13.86
CA TRP A 104 -11.76 0.82 -14.66
C TRP A 104 -13.15 1.48 -14.61
N ALA A 105 -13.62 1.85 -13.40
CA ALA A 105 -14.91 2.50 -13.21
C ALA A 105 -14.98 3.85 -13.94
N TYR A 106 -13.90 4.65 -13.92
CA TYR A 106 -13.83 5.88 -14.72
C TYR A 106 -13.87 5.62 -16.23
N GLY A 107 -13.26 4.54 -16.70
CA GLY A 107 -13.32 4.12 -18.10
C GLY A 107 -14.71 3.70 -18.58
N LEU A 108 -15.64 3.38 -17.67
CA LEU A 108 -17.04 3.05 -18.00
C LEU A 108 -17.95 4.27 -18.12
N LEU A 109 -17.55 5.41 -17.53
CA LEU A 109 -18.35 6.64 -17.50
C LEU A 109 -18.07 7.56 -18.70
N ASN A 110 -17.28 7.07 -19.66
CA ASN A 110 -16.76 7.78 -20.83
C ASN A 110 -17.15 7.01 -22.08
#